data_AF-A0A7V5R224-F1
#
_entry.id   AF-A0A7V5R224-F1
#
_cell.length_a   1.000
_cell.length_b   1.000
_cell.length_c   1.000
_cell.angle_alpha   90.00
_cell.angle_beta   90.00
_cell.angle_gamma   90.00
#
_symmetry.space_group_name_H-M   'P 1'
#
loop_
_entity.id
_entity.type
_entity.pdbx_description
1 polymer ?
#
loop_
_entity_poly.entity_id
_entity_poly.type
_entity_poly.pdbx_seq_one_letter_code
_entity_poly.pdbx_strand_id
1 'polypeptide(L)'
;MAQASVFSQYKQESCLILVDDLPAELDLLHRQLFMDLLYSIGGQVFVTTTDADLLQLSAYPDKKMFHVEHSGVVIEKEDGL
;
A
#
# COMPACT_ATOMS: atom_id res chain seq x y z
N MET A 1 4.59 1.75 -13.61
CA MET A 1 4.41 2.97 -12.80
C MET A 1 5.09 4.21 -13.40
N ALA A 2 4.96 4.43 -14.71
CA ALA A 2 5.52 5.65 -15.33
C ALA A 2 4.67 6.89 -15.03
N GLN A 3 3.33 6.75 -15.01
CA GLN A 3 2.42 7.88 -14.88
C GLN A 3 2.46 8.56 -13.51
N ALA A 4 2.51 7.80 -12.41
CA ALA A 4 2.58 8.36 -11.05
C ALA A 4 3.89 9.10 -10.78
N SER A 5 5.03 8.51 -11.19
CA SER A 5 6.35 9.12 -11.06
C SER A 5 6.47 10.40 -11.89
N VAL A 6 6.03 10.37 -13.15
CA VAL A 6 6.01 11.55 -14.03
C VAL A 6 5.07 12.62 -13.48
N PHE A 7 3.88 12.25 -12.99
CA PHE A 7 2.95 13.22 -12.41
C PHE A 7 3.55 13.92 -11.18
N SER A 8 4.15 13.17 -10.26
CA SER A 8 4.79 13.73 -9.06
C SER A 8 5.94 14.68 -9.41
N GLN A 9 6.74 14.35 -10.43
CA GLN A 9 7.83 15.22 -10.89
C GLN A 9 7.34 16.54 -11.51
N TYR A 10 6.21 16.52 -12.21
CA TYR A 10 5.69 17.71 -12.90
C TYR A 10 4.84 18.63 -12.02
N LYS A 11 4.18 18.10 -10.98
CA LYS A 11 3.23 18.85 -10.15
C LYS A 11 3.74 19.25 -8.77
N GLN A 12 4.82 18.63 -8.26
CA GLN A 12 5.27 18.77 -6.86
C GLN A 12 4.16 18.54 -5.81
N GLU A 13 3.14 17.75 -6.17
CA GLU A 13 2.02 17.40 -5.29
C GLU A 13 2.12 15.91 -4.93
N SER A 14 1.81 15.57 -3.68
CA SER A 14 1.75 14.18 -3.22
C SER A 14 0.70 13.40 -4.00
N CYS A 15 1.10 12.30 -4.64
CA CYS A 15 0.19 11.44 -5.40
C CYS A 15 -0.57 10.50 -4.44
N LEU A 16 -1.88 10.32 -4.68
CA LEU A 16 -2.68 9.25 -4.07
C LEU A 16 -2.63 8.04 -5.00
N ILE A 17 -2.07 6.93 -4.52
CA ILE A 17 -1.96 5.68 -5.28
C ILE A 17 -2.90 4.65 -4.67
N LEU A 18 -3.79 4.10 -5.49
CA LEU A 18 -4.65 2.98 -5.10
C LEU A 18 -4.21 1.73 -5.86
N VAL A 19 -3.91 0.68 -5.12
CA VAL A 19 -3.54 -0.63 -5.65
C VAL A 19 -4.59 -1.62 -5.21
N ASP A 20 -5.30 -2.20 -6.17
CA ASP A 20 -6.32 -3.19 -5.90
C ASP A 20 -5.76 -4.61 -5.97
N ASP A 21 -6.14 -5.45 -5.00
CA ASP A 21 -5.83 -6.88 -4.88
C ASP A 21 -4.41 -7.27 -5.31
N LEU A 22 -3.42 -6.63 -4.68
CA LEU A 22 -1.99 -6.81 -4.98
C LEU A 22 -1.51 -8.28 -5.04
N PRO A 23 -2.02 -9.22 -4.21
CA PRO A 23 -1.52 -10.59 -4.23
C PRO A 23 -1.94 -11.45 -5.43
N ALA A 24 -2.94 -11.04 -6.21
CA ALA A 24 -3.53 -11.91 -7.23
C ALA A 24 -2.61 -12.19 -8.42
N GLU A 25 -1.63 -11.32 -8.69
CA GLU A 25 -0.81 -11.38 -9.91
C GLU A 25 0.70 -11.56 -9.68
N LEU A 26 1.18 -11.42 -8.43
CA LEU A 26 2.61 -11.36 -8.12
C LEU A 26 3.02 -12.38 -7.07
N ASP A 27 4.15 -13.05 -7.28
CA ASP A 27 4.77 -13.88 -6.25
C ASP A 27 5.38 -13.04 -5.12
N LEU A 28 5.82 -13.71 -4.04
CA LEU A 28 6.38 -13.06 -2.85
C LEU A 28 7.50 -12.05 -3.15
N LEU A 29 8.40 -12.38 -4.07
CA LEU A 29 9.53 -11.50 -4.41
C LEU A 29 9.03 -10.25 -5.14
N HIS A 30 8.16 -10.44 -6.12
CA HIS A 30 7.63 -9.33 -6.90
C HIS A 30 6.70 -8.44 -6.08
N ARG A 31 5.95 -8.99 -5.12
CA ARG A 31 5.17 -8.20 -4.14
C ARG A 31 6.05 -7.29 -3.32
N GLN A 32 7.17 -7.80 -2.81
CA GLN A 32 8.12 -7.00 -2.04
C GLN A 32 8.71 -5.86 -2.88
N LEU A 33 9.21 -6.18 -4.08
CA LEU A 33 9.76 -5.17 -5.00
C LEU A 33 8.74 -4.09 -5.36
N PHE A 34 7.48 -4.47 -5.53
CA PHE A 34 6.41 -3.53 -5.85
C PHE A 34 6.06 -2.63 -4.67
N MET A 35 5.98 -3.18 -3.46
CA MET A 35 5.76 -2.41 -2.23
C MET A 35 6.92 -1.44 -1.95
N ASP A 36 8.17 -1.87 -2.17
CA ASP A 36 9.35 -1.01 -2.04
C ASP A 36 9.32 0.14 -3.06
N LEU A 37 8.89 -0.15 -4.29
CA LEU A 37 8.71 0.87 -5.32
C LEU A 37 7.64 1.89 -4.91
N LEU A 38 6.47 1.44 -4.45
CA LEU A 38 5.39 2.30 -3.97
C LEU A 38 5.86 3.22 -2.83
N TYR A 39 6.59 2.65 -1.88
CA TYR A 39 7.16 3.41 -0.77
C TYR A 39 8.16 4.48 -1.25
N SER A 40 9.02 4.13 -2.22
CA SER A 40 10.03 5.05 -2.77
C SER A 40 9.46 6.21 -3.60
N ILE A 41 8.29 6.04 -4.22
CA ILE A 41 7.61 7.10 -5.00
C ILE A 41 7.18 8.25 -4.07
N GLY A 42 6.89 7.95 -2.79
CA GLY A 42 6.35 8.89 -1.84
C GLY A 42 4.89 9.27 -2.13
N GLY A 43 4.22 9.87 -1.13
CA GLY A 43 2.79 10.18 -1.20
C GLY A 43 1.93 9.19 -0.40
N GLN A 44 0.60 9.28 -0.56
CA GLN A 44 -0.33 8.42 0.17
C GLN A 44 -0.68 7.20 -0.68
N VAL A 45 -0.48 6.00 -0.13
CA VAL A 45 -0.74 4.74 -0.83
C VAL A 45 -1.81 3.96 -0.08
N PHE A 46 -2.83 3.51 -0.82
CA PHE A 46 -3.82 2.55 -0.37
C PHE A 46 -3.62 1.24 -1.14
N VAL A 47 -3.49 0.15 -0.40
CA VAL A 47 -3.36 -1.20 -0.97
C VAL A 47 -4.50 -2.04 -0.40
N THR A 48 -5.23 -2.74 -1.27
CA THR A 48 -6.17 -3.79 -0.86
C THR A 48 -5.53 -5.15 -1.09
N THR A 49 -5.86 -6.08 -0.20
CA THR A 49 -5.38 -7.46 -0.25
C THR A 49 -6.44 -8.36 0.40
N THR A 50 -6.57 -9.58 -0.11
CA THR A 50 -7.41 -10.62 0.49
C THR A 50 -6.83 -11.17 1.79
N ASP A 51 -5.51 -11.08 1.97
CA ASP A 51 -4.80 -11.52 3.17
C ASP A 51 -3.59 -10.60 3.42
N ALA A 52 -3.49 -10.05 4.62
CA ALA A 52 -2.42 -9.15 5.03
C ALA A 52 -1.06 -9.86 5.16
N ASP A 53 -1.06 -11.16 5.50
CA ASP A 53 0.15 -11.97 5.66
C ASP A 53 0.88 -12.19 4.32
N LEU A 54 0.21 -11.91 3.19
CA LEU A 54 0.82 -11.95 1.86
C LEU A 54 1.77 -10.77 1.61
N LEU A 55 1.75 -9.75 2.48
CA LEU A 55 2.57 -8.54 2.42
C LEU A 55 3.48 -8.45 3.65
N GLN A 56 4.77 -8.15 3.46
CA GLN A 56 5.71 -7.95 4.57
C GLN A 56 5.59 -6.54 5.15
N LEU A 57 4.45 -6.25 5.78
CA LEU A 57 4.09 -4.91 6.24
C LEU A 57 5.02 -4.33 7.31
N SER A 58 5.81 -5.15 8.01
CA SER A 58 6.79 -4.71 9.01
C SER A 58 7.89 -3.81 8.43
N ALA A 59 8.17 -3.90 7.12
CA ALA A 59 9.17 -3.08 6.44
C ALA A 59 8.77 -1.60 6.27
N TYR A 60 7.49 -1.27 6.48
CA TYR A 60 6.93 0.06 6.26
C TYR A 60 6.45 0.65 7.59
N PRO A 61 7.26 1.52 8.25
CA PRO A 61 6.79 2.33 9.36
C PRO A 61 5.77 3.36 8.83
N ASP A 62 4.80 3.77 9.66
CA ASP A 62 3.71 4.71 9.30
C ASP A 62 2.59 4.14 8.41
N LYS A 63 2.21 2.88 8.62
CA LYS A 63 1.04 2.25 7.99
C LYS A 63 -0.19 2.28 8.90
N LYS A 64 -1.37 2.34 8.31
CA LYS A 64 -2.65 2.10 8.98
C LYS A 64 -3.37 0.96 8.28
N MET A 65 -3.94 0.05 9.06
CA MET A 65 -4.70 -1.07 8.54
C MET A 65 -6.17 -0.96 8.96
N PHE A 66 -7.05 -1.25 8.01
CA PHE A 66 -8.46 -1.49 8.29
C PHE A 66 -8.85 -2.82 7.67
N HIS A 67 -9.63 -3.59 8.41
CA HIS A 67 -10.17 -4.86 8.00
C HIS A 67 -11.62 -4.67 7.54
N VAL A 68 -12.00 -5.28 6.42
CA VAL A 68 -13.35 -5.17 5.85
C VAL A 68 -14.04 -6.52 5.96
N GLU A 69 -15.14 -6.59 6.70
CA GLU A 69 -15.98 -7.79 6.85
C GLU A 69 -17.43 -7.46 6.54
N HIS A 70 -18.07 -8.23 5.65
CA HIS A 70 -19.53 -8.19 5.45
C HIS A 70 -20.12 -6.77 5.30
N SER A 71 -19.46 -5.89 4.51
CA SER A 71 -19.81 -4.46 4.30
C SER A 71 -19.47 -3.50 5.45
N GLY A 72 -18.88 -3.97 6.55
CA GLY A 72 -18.37 -3.17 7.66
C GLY A 72 -16.87 -2.97 7.58
N VAL A 73 -16.38 -1.86 8.15
CA VAL A 73 -14.95 -1.55 8.27
C VAL A 73 -14.57 -1.50 9.73
N VAL A 74 -13.58 -2.30 10.13
CA VAL A 74 -12.95 -2.27 11.46
C VAL A 74 -11.55 -1.69 11.28
N ILE A 75 -11.25 -0.61 11.98
CA ILE A 75 -9.92 0.01 11.94
C ILE A 75 -9.09 -0.62 13.05
N GLU A 76 -7.91 -1.15 12.73
CA GLU A 76 -6.96 -1.57 13.76
C GLU A 76 -6.50 -0.35 14.54
N LYS A 77 -6.64 -0.40 15.86
CA LYS A 77 -6.09 0.64 16.73
C LYS A 77 -4.58 0.42 16.79
N GLU A 78 -3.80 1.48 16.57
CA GLU A 78 -2.38 1.47 16.89
C GLU A 78 -2.23 1.02 18.34
N ASP A 79 -1.55 -0.10 18.56
CA ASP A 79 -1.14 -0.53 19.89
C ASP A 79 -0.39 0.64 20.53
N GLY A 80 -0.99 1.17 21.58
CA GLY A 80 -0.52 2.34 22.28
C GLY A 80 0.91 2.14 22.78
N LEU A 81 1.67 3.24 22.71
CA LEU A 81 2.88 3.43 23.50
C LEU A 81 2.63 3.18 25.00
#